data_AF-A0A1Q3S9F4-F1
#
_entry.id   AF-A0A1Q3S9F4-F1
#
_cell.length_a   1.000
_cell.length_b   1.000
_cell.length_c   1.000
_cell.angle_alpha   90.00
_cell.angle_beta   90.00
_cell.angle_gamma   90.00
#
_symmetry.space_group_name_H-M   'P 1'
#
loop_
_entity.id
_entity.type
_entity.pdbx_description
1 polymer ?
#
loop_
_entity_poly.entity_id
_entity_poly.type
_entity_poly.pdbx_seq_one_letter_code
_entity_poly.pdbx_strand_id
1 'polypeptide(L)'
;MASKNILKNWFKTGLFPTQSQFWEWMESYWHKDDIIPQAKIQNLKADLDNKAEKASLGIHATDMNAHAELFARVSTPYQFLPVFPTVDTSELQVDALKNTTLNAVMYMGQIDMDVIQLDPITGTLSNWDFRANTQYIILYTKR
;
A
#
# COMPACT_ATOMS: atom_id res chain seq x y z
N MET A 1 9.79 -48.18 1.05
CA MET A 1 10.50 -47.92 2.32
C MET A 1 9.96 -48.83 3.40
N ALA A 2 10.85 -49.58 4.05
CA ALA A 2 10.48 -50.47 5.15
C ALA A 2 10.16 -49.65 6.41
N SER A 3 9.14 -50.08 7.15
CA SER A 3 8.81 -49.43 8.42
C SER A 3 9.84 -49.78 9.50
N LYS A 4 9.97 -48.94 10.53
CA LYS A 4 10.87 -49.19 11.67
C LYS A 4 10.60 -50.55 12.34
N ASN A 5 9.36 -51.02 12.35
CA ASN A 5 8.99 -52.32 12.91
C ASN A 5 9.44 -53.50 12.03
N ILE A 6 9.40 -53.34 10.71
CA ILE A 6 9.92 -54.33 9.75
C ILE A 6 11.44 -54.42 9.88
N LEU A 7 12.13 -53.27 9.92
CA LEU A 7 13.58 -53.20 10.11
C LEU A 7 14.00 -53.91 11.41
N LYS A 8 13.33 -53.65 12.53
CA LYS A 8 13.60 -54.33 13.82
C LYS A 8 13.50 -55.85 13.74
N ASN A 9 12.67 -56.41 12.85
CA ASN A 9 12.56 -57.85 12.69
C ASN A 9 13.74 -58.45 11.92
N TRP A 10 14.31 -57.73 10.96
CA TRP A 10 15.46 -58.19 10.17
C TRP A 10 16.78 -58.20 10.96
N PHE A 11 16.90 -57.32 11.96
CA PHE A 11 18.11 -57.15 12.77
C PHE A 11 17.99 -57.75 14.19
N LYS A 12 17.18 -58.80 14.38
CA LYS A 12 17.13 -59.52 15.67
C LYS A 12 18.39 -60.35 15.88
N THR A 13 18.75 -60.57 17.13
CA THR A 13 19.88 -61.46 17.50
C THR A 13 19.73 -62.82 16.82
N GLY A 14 20.76 -63.25 16.11
CA GLY A 14 20.78 -64.52 15.37
C GLY A 14 20.14 -64.47 13.98
N LEU A 15 19.59 -63.33 13.55
CA LEU A 15 19.12 -63.09 12.19
C LEU A 15 20.07 -62.15 11.45
N PHE A 16 20.30 -62.46 10.17
CA PHE A 16 21.05 -61.61 9.27
C PHE A 16 20.13 -61.18 8.13
N PRO A 17 20.04 -59.88 7.81
CA PRO A 17 19.26 -59.43 6.68
C PRO A 17 19.86 -59.94 5.37
N THR A 18 19.01 -60.25 4.40
CA THR A 18 19.46 -60.52 3.03
C THR A 18 19.97 -59.23 2.38
N GLN A 19 20.71 -59.34 1.27
CA GLN A 19 21.17 -58.17 0.51
C GLN A 19 20.02 -57.22 0.15
N SER A 20 18.90 -57.77 -0.32
CA SER A 20 17.70 -56.98 -0.65
C SER A 20 17.13 -56.25 0.57
N GLN A 21 17.06 -56.92 1.72
CA GLN A 21 16.59 -56.31 2.97
C GLN A 21 17.54 -55.20 3.45
N PHE A 22 18.84 -55.38 3.23
CA PHE A 22 19.84 -54.38 3.55
C PHE A 22 19.75 -53.14 2.64
N TRP A 23 19.51 -53.33 1.35
CA TRP A 23 19.26 -52.22 0.42
C TRP A 23 17.97 -51.47 0.75
N GLU A 24 16.88 -52.18 1.03
CA GLU A 24 15.62 -51.55 1.46
C GLU A 24 15.78 -50.74 2.75
N TRP A 25 16.66 -51.16 3.66
CA TRP A 25 17.01 -50.39 4.85
C TRP A 25 17.69 -49.06 4.49
N MET A 26 18.68 -49.08 3.60
CA MET A 26 19.37 -47.86 3.17
C MET A 26 18.41 -46.88 2.50
N GLU A 27 17.53 -47.37 1.63
CA GLU A 27 16.50 -46.55 0.96
C GLU A 27 15.37 -46.07 1.90
N SER A 28 15.32 -46.51 3.16
CA SER A 28 14.25 -46.11 4.09
C SER A 28 14.49 -44.74 4.75
N TYR A 29 15.65 -44.13 4.53
CA TYR A 29 16.04 -42.83 5.07
C TYR A 29 16.47 -41.89 3.96
N TRP A 30 16.44 -40.58 4.23
CA TRP A 30 17.05 -39.58 3.35
C TRP A 30 18.57 -39.62 3.50
N HIS A 31 19.29 -39.67 2.38
CA HIS A 31 20.74 -39.54 2.33
C HIS A 31 21.16 -38.07 2.36
N LYS A 32 22.44 -37.81 2.63
CA LYS A 32 22.96 -36.44 2.79
C LYS A 32 22.79 -35.57 1.54
N ASP A 33 22.86 -36.20 0.38
CA ASP A 33 22.76 -35.54 -0.92
C ASP A 33 21.31 -35.50 -1.45
N ASP A 34 20.36 -36.06 -0.70
CA ASP A 34 18.96 -36.06 -1.11
C ASP A 34 18.28 -34.73 -0.76
N ILE A 35 17.43 -34.26 -1.67
CA ILE A 35 16.57 -33.11 -1.44
C ILE A 35 15.32 -33.59 -0.69
N ILE A 36 15.10 -33.06 0.52
CA ILE A 36 13.88 -33.34 1.29
C ILE A 36 12.72 -32.50 0.73
N PRO A 37 11.65 -33.12 0.19
CA PRO A 37 10.51 -32.37 -0.31
C PRO A 37 9.79 -31.65 0.85
N GLN A 38 9.43 -30.39 0.64
CA GLN A 38 8.69 -29.59 1.62
C GLN A 38 7.40 -30.27 2.12
N ALA A 39 6.71 -30.99 1.24
CA ALA A 39 5.49 -31.74 1.57
C ALA A 39 5.71 -32.88 2.60
N LYS A 40 6.96 -33.29 2.83
CA LYS A 40 7.34 -34.30 3.82
C LYS A 40 7.77 -33.70 5.16
N ILE A 41 7.90 -32.37 5.25
CA ILE A 41 8.26 -31.66 6.48
C ILE A 41 6.98 -31.36 7.25
N GLN A 42 6.84 -32.01 8.41
CA GLN A 42 5.69 -31.80 9.29
C GLN A 42 5.61 -30.33 9.74
N ASN A 43 4.40 -29.79 9.78
CA ASN A 43 4.09 -28.42 10.23
C ASN A 43 4.72 -27.28 9.43
N LEU A 44 5.52 -27.55 8.38
CA LEU A 44 6.19 -26.51 7.59
C LEU A 44 5.22 -25.41 7.12
N LYS A 45 4.05 -25.80 6.60
CA LYS A 45 3.03 -24.85 6.15
C LYS A 45 2.51 -23.99 7.30
N ALA A 46 2.19 -24.60 8.44
CA ALA A 46 1.64 -23.91 9.60
C ALA A 46 2.65 -22.90 10.18
N ASP A 47 3.92 -23.29 10.26
CA ASP A 47 4.99 -22.42 10.75
C ASP A 47 5.22 -21.24 9.80
N LEU A 48 5.16 -21.48 8.48
CA LEU A 48 5.24 -20.42 7.48
C LEU A 48 4.03 -19.47 7.54
N ASP A 49 2.84 -20.01 7.79
CA ASP A 49 1.62 -19.23 7.97
C ASP A 49 1.62 -18.38 9.25
N ASN A 50 2.38 -18.78 10.27
CA ASN A 50 2.50 -18.07 11.54
C ASN A 50 3.61 -17.02 11.56
N LYS A 51 4.34 -16.86 10.46
CA LYS A 51 5.42 -15.87 10.34
C LYS A 51 4.89 -14.44 10.54
N ALA A 52 5.59 -13.66 11.36
CA ALA A 52 5.21 -12.31 11.78
C ALA A 52 5.00 -11.35 10.59
N GLU A 53 5.70 -11.58 9.49
CA GLU A 53 5.58 -10.83 8.24
C GLU A 53 4.15 -10.91 7.68
N LYS A 54 3.44 -12.03 7.83
CA LYS A 54 2.05 -12.17 7.36
C LYS A 54 1.10 -11.22 8.10
N ALA A 55 1.29 -11.05 9.41
CA ALA A 55 0.46 -10.15 10.21
C ALA A 55 0.74 -8.68 9.85
N SER A 56 2.03 -8.31 9.73
CA SER A 56 2.43 -6.96 9.34
C SER A 56 1.95 -6.60 7.92
N LEU A 57 2.07 -7.53 6.97
CA LEU A 57 1.53 -7.37 5.62
C LEU A 57 0.00 -7.27 5.60
N GLY A 58 -0.68 -8.06 6.43
CA GLY A 58 -2.13 -8.00 6.57
C GLY A 58 -2.60 -6.63 7.06
N ILE A 59 -1.95 -6.11 8.10
CA ILE A 59 -2.25 -4.76 8.62
C ILE A 59 -2.02 -3.71 7.52
N HIS A 60 -0.86 -3.73 6.88
CA HIS A 60 -0.51 -2.80 5.81
C HIS A 60 -1.48 -2.87 4.62
N ALA A 61 -1.93 -4.07 4.22
CA ALA A 61 -2.84 -4.26 3.08
C ALA A 61 -4.25 -3.72 3.35
N THR A 62 -4.66 -3.64 4.62
CA THR A 62 -5.97 -3.09 5.02
C THR A 62 -5.91 -1.64 5.47
N ASP A 63 -4.71 -1.10 5.69
CA ASP A 63 -4.51 0.28 6.10
C ASP A 63 -4.66 1.21 4.89
N MET A 64 -5.78 1.94 4.86
CA MET A 64 -6.08 2.94 3.83
C MET A 64 -5.05 4.08 3.80
N ASN A 65 -4.28 4.26 4.87
CA ASN A 65 -3.30 5.32 5.05
C ASN A 65 -1.85 4.82 5.09
N ALA A 66 -1.58 3.55 4.78
CA ALA A 66 -0.21 2.98 4.79
C ALA A 66 0.80 3.75 3.92
N HIS A 67 0.31 4.52 2.94
CA HIS A 67 1.14 5.34 2.04
C HIS A 67 0.72 6.82 2.01
N ALA A 68 0.03 7.33 3.04
CA ALA A 68 -0.48 8.70 3.06
C ALA A 68 0.59 9.75 2.77
N GLU A 69 1.80 9.59 3.30
CA GLU A 69 2.92 10.52 3.05
C GLU A 69 3.41 10.49 1.60
N LEU A 70 3.41 9.32 0.95
CA LEU A 70 3.79 9.21 -0.46
C LEU A 70 2.74 9.84 -1.37
N PHE A 71 1.46 9.64 -1.05
CA PHE A 71 0.36 10.29 -1.78
C PHE A 71 0.35 11.80 -1.58
N ALA A 72 0.73 12.30 -0.41
CA ALA A 72 0.89 13.74 -0.18
C ALA A 72 2.02 14.36 -1.02
N ARG A 73 3.05 13.58 -1.38
CA ARG A 73 4.15 14.03 -2.24
C ARG A 73 3.81 13.98 -3.73
N VAL A 74 2.91 13.09 -4.13
CA VAL A 74 2.48 12.91 -5.54
C VAL A 74 1.26 13.76 -5.87
N SER A 75 0.35 13.98 -4.92
CA SER A 75 -0.64 15.05 -5.01
C SER A 75 0.13 16.34 -5.22
N THR A 76 -0.07 16.95 -6.38
CA THR A 76 0.67 18.11 -6.85
C THR A 76 0.87 19.16 -5.75
N PRO A 77 1.98 19.92 -5.74
CA PRO A 77 2.17 21.04 -4.82
C PRO A 77 1.06 22.09 -4.93
N TYR A 78 0.22 21.96 -5.96
CA TYR A 78 -0.96 22.77 -6.22
C TYR A 78 -2.24 22.04 -5.81
N GLN A 79 -3.08 22.70 -5.02
CA GLN A 79 -4.46 22.28 -4.74
C GLN A 79 -5.39 22.94 -5.74
N PHE A 80 -6.31 22.14 -6.31
CA PHE A 80 -7.39 22.64 -7.18
C PHE A 80 -8.63 22.91 -6.32
N LEU A 81 -9.19 24.11 -6.42
CA LEU A 81 -10.40 24.47 -5.69
C LEU A 81 -11.44 25.09 -6.64
N PRO A 82 -12.57 24.40 -6.92
CA PRO A 82 -13.66 24.97 -7.69
C PRO A 82 -14.54 25.87 -6.80
N VAL A 83 -14.80 27.10 -7.25
CA VAL A 83 -15.66 28.07 -6.56
C VAL A 83 -16.75 28.59 -7.50
N PHE A 84 -17.97 28.70 -6.99
CA PHE A 84 -19.15 29.15 -7.74
C PHE A 84 -19.86 30.27 -6.97
N PRO A 85 -19.69 31.55 -7.36
CA PRO A 85 -20.39 32.66 -6.75
C PRO A 85 -21.91 32.56 -6.99
N THR A 86 -22.70 32.65 -5.92
CA THR A 86 -24.17 32.61 -5.98
C THR A 86 -24.81 33.97 -6.19
N VAL A 87 -24.07 35.04 -5.91
CA VAL A 87 -24.47 36.45 -6.07
C VAL A 87 -23.26 37.24 -6.58
N ASP A 88 -23.51 38.39 -7.20
CA ASP A 88 -22.44 39.30 -7.61
C ASP A 88 -21.75 39.87 -6.36
N THR A 89 -20.44 39.66 -6.21
CA THR A 89 -19.65 40.20 -5.08
C THR A 89 -18.29 40.72 -5.53
N SER A 90 -17.77 41.75 -4.85
CA SER A 90 -16.40 42.23 -5.05
C SER A 90 -15.37 41.51 -4.17
N GLU A 91 -15.85 40.71 -3.22
CA GLU A 91 -15.04 39.87 -2.34
C GLU A 91 -15.66 38.47 -2.23
N LEU A 92 -14.81 37.46 -2.13
CA LEU A 92 -15.24 36.08 -1.99
C LEU A 92 -14.43 35.38 -0.90
N GLN A 93 -15.10 34.94 0.16
CA GLN A 93 -14.48 34.22 1.27
C GLN A 93 -14.39 32.73 0.95
N VAL A 94 -13.19 32.17 1.03
CA VAL A 94 -12.96 30.74 0.81
C VAL A 94 -12.04 30.22 1.91
N ASP A 95 -12.62 29.60 2.94
CA ASP A 95 -11.88 29.12 4.12
C ASP A 95 -10.72 28.19 3.79
N ALA A 96 -10.84 27.41 2.70
CA ALA A 96 -9.79 26.51 2.24
C ALA A 96 -8.54 27.21 1.69
N LEU A 97 -8.55 28.54 1.53
CA LEU A 97 -7.41 29.34 1.09
C LEU A 97 -6.59 29.92 2.25
N LYS A 98 -7.02 29.75 3.50
CA LYS A 98 -6.24 30.20 4.66
C LYS A 98 -4.87 29.52 4.70
N ASN A 99 -3.84 30.30 5.01
CA ASN A 99 -2.44 29.87 5.02
C ASN A 99 -1.95 29.31 3.68
N THR A 100 -2.51 29.75 2.55
CA THR A 100 -2.05 29.35 1.20
C THR A 100 -1.56 30.55 0.41
N THR A 101 -0.80 30.28 -0.66
CA THR A 101 -0.43 31.29 -1.65
C THR A 101 -1.16 31.03 -2.96
N LEU A 102 -1.76 32.07 -3.53
CA LEU A 102 -2.42 32.00 -4.83
C LEU A 102 -1.35 32.12 -5.93
N ASN A 103 -1.35 31.19 -6.89
CA ASN A 103 -0.39 31.18 -8.00
C ASN A 103 -1.05 31.49 -9.35
N ALA A 104 -2.27 30.98 -9.58
CA ALA A 104 -3.03 31.28 -10.77
C ALA A 104 -4.53 31.07 -10.52
N VAL A 105 -5.35 31.76 -11.31
CA VAL A 105 -6.80 31.56 -11.37
C VAL A 105 -7.21 31.26 -12.80
N MET A 106 -8.05 30.24 -12.97
CA MET A 106 -8.71 29.95 -14.23
C MET A 106 -10.22 30.20 -14.10
N TYR A 107 -10.79 30.91 -15.06
CA TYR A 107 -12.20 31.29 -15.10
C TYR A 107 -12.65 31.26 -16.55
N MET A 108 -13.81 30.66 -16.82
CA MET A 108 -14.39 30.65 -18.18
C MET A 108 -13.42 30.24 -19.30
N GLY A 109 -12.43 29.37 -19.03
CA GLY A 109 -11.42 28.96 -20.00
C GLY A 109 -10.18 29.85 -20.12
N GLN A 110 -10.11 30.98 -19.42
CA GLN A 110 -8.97 31.91 -19.37
C GLN A 110 -8.16 31.70 -18.09
N ILE A 111 -6.83 31.85 -18.17
CA ILE A 111 -5.91 31.76 -17.03
C ILE A 111 -5.30 33.14 -16.79
N ASP A 112 -5.40 33.63 -15.56
CA ASP A 112 -4.80 34.87 -15.11
C ASP A 112 -3.96 34.63 -13.84
N MET A 113 -2.76 35.21 -13.80
CA MET A 113 -1.80 34.99 -12.70
C MET A 113 -1.78 36.14 -11.67
N ASP A 114 -2.23 37.35 -12.02
CA ASP A 114 -2.03 38.54 -11.18
C ASP A 114 -3.29 39.40 -10.96
N VAL A 115 -4.47 38.97 -11.43
CA VAL A 115 -5.68 39.79 -11.39
C VAL A 115 -6.37 39.74 -10.01
N ILE A 116 -6.31 38.59 -9.32
CA ILE A 116 -6.98 38.38 -8.02
C ILE A 116 -5.96 38.46 -6.89
N GLN A 117 -6.30 39.18 -5.84
CA GLN A 117 -5.53 39.23 -4.60
C GLN A 117 -6.13 38.26 -3.58
N LEU A 118 -5.28 37.51 -2.87
CA LEU A 118 -5.67 36.65 -1.76
C LEU A 118 -5.16 37.25 -0.45
N ASP A 119 -6.05 37.45 0.52
CA ASP A 119 -5.66 37.62 1.92
C ASP A 119 -5.50 36.23 2.55
N PRO A 120 -4.26 35.80 2.87
CA PRO A 120 -4.00 34.45 3.39
C PRO A 120 -4.45 34.25 4.84
N ILE A 121 -4.75 35.32 5.58
CA ILE A 121 -5.18 35.25 6.99
C ILE A 121 -6.68 34.92 7.04
N THR A 122 -7.47 35.60 6.23
CA THR A 122 -8.93 35.46 6.20
C THR A 122 -9.39 34.45 5.15
N GLY A 123 -8.62 34.24 4.08
CA GLY A 123 -9.04 33.48 2.90
C GLY A 123 -9.91 34.31 1.94
N THR A 124 -9.84 35.65 2.00
CA THR A 124 -10.59 36.55 1.12
C THR A 124 -9.92 36.66 -0.25
N LEU A 125 -10.67 36.45 -1.33
CA LEU A 125 -10.28 36.89 -2.67
C LEU A 125 -10.88 38.25 -2.97
N SER A 126 -10.08 39.16 -3.53
CA SER A 126 -10.47 40.54 -3.86
C SER A 126 -9.81 41.02 -5.17
N ASN A 127 -10.06 42.29 -5.54
CA ASN A 127 -9.58 42.91 -6.77
C ASN A 127 -10.22 42.34 -8.07
N TRP A 128 -11.44 41.83 -7.96
CA TRP A 128 -12.23 41.31 -9.08
C TRP A 128 -13.75 41.38 -8.78
N ASP A 129 -14.57 41.65 -9.80
CA ASP A 129 -16.03 41.50 -9.74
C ASP A 129 -16.50 40.05 -9.98
N PHE A 130 -16.67 39.27 -8.91
CA PHE A 130 -17.12 37.88 -8.98
C PHE A 130 -18.59 37.83 -9.35
N ARG A 131 -18.88 37.48 -10.61
CA ARG A 131 -20.25 37.46 -11.13
C ARG A 131 -21.01 36.21 -10.70
N ALA A 132 -22.28 36.41 -10.34
CA ALA A 132 -23.26 35.37 -10.19
C ALA A 132 -23.34 34.52 -11.46
N ASN A 133 -23.50 33.21 -11.28
CA ASN A 133 -23.57 32.22 -12.36
C ASN A 133 -22.26 32.03 -13.16
N THR A 134 -21.11 32.47 -12.64
CA THR A 134 -19.81 32.06 -13.19
C THR A 134 -19.72 30.53 -13.16
N GLN A 135 -19.50 29.92 -14.33
CA GLN A 135 -19.55 28.45 -14.48
C GLN A 135 -18.56 27.71 -13.59
N TYR A 136 -17.37 28.25 -13.38
CA TYR A 136 -16.39 27.77 -12.42
C TYR A 136 -15.27 28.80 -12.28
N ILE A 137 -14.72 28.90 -11.07
CA ILE A 137 -13.43 29.52 -10.80
C ILE A 137 -12.53 28.42 -10.25
N ILE A 138 -11.44 28.10 -10.94
CA ILE A 138 -10.45 27.13 -10.50
C ILE A 138 -9.26 27.89 -9.96
N LEU A 139 -8.96 27.68 -8.69
CA LEU A 139 -7.80 28.27 -8.03
C LEU A 139 -6.66 27.26 -7.99
N TYR A 140 -5.47 27.70 -8.35
CA TYR A 140 -4.23 26.95 -8.19
C TYR A 140 -3.47 27.55 -7.02
N THR A 141 -3.47 26.86 -5.87
CA THR A 141 -2.78 27.33 -4.68
C THR A 141 -1.64 26.42 -4.29
N LYS A 142 -0.54 27.01 -3.82
CA LYS A 142 0.56 26.27 -3.22
C LYS A 142 0.38 26.24 -1.70
N ARG A 143 0.46 25.04 -1.11
CA ARG A 143 0.57 24.86 0.34
C ARG A 143 1.96 25.18 0.85
#